data_AF-A0A6N7AHK0-F1
#
_entry.id   AF-A0A6N7AHK0-F1
#
_cell.length_a   1.000
_cell.length_b   1.000
_cell.length_c   1.000
_cell.angle_alpha   90.00
_cell.angle_beta   90.00
_cell.angle_gamma   90.00
#
_symmetry.space_group_name_H-M   'P 1'
#
loop_
_entity.id
_entity.type
_entity.pdbx_description
1 polymer ?
#
loop_
_entity_poly.entity_id
_entity_poly.type
_entity_poly.pdbx_seq_one_letter_code
_entity_poly.pdbx_strand_id
1 'polypeptide(L)'
;MARIRSLHPGQPMDEDYMALSLRARLLTIHLRCEADDHGAFPWKPLTLKARIFPADNVSSSQVEKLLTELESHNQVMSYEVNGKRYGVIRNFGKWQRPQKPSYIHPITSDAIVYAGFNPQDQQDHSNADSGLVPDHSHTNPISVQDHSDIGPIPVQYQSDTGPIPVLERSDTGSGISFQRCLVGGRRKEEQDNQHPPIVPPRGG
;
A
#
# COMPACT_ATOMS: atom_id res chain seq x y z
N MET A 1 -2.87 -6.56 -12.71
CA MET A 1 -3.62 -7.09 -11.55
C MET A 1 -2.91 -6.59 -10.31
N ALA A 2 -3.63 -6.23 -9.24
CA ALA A 2 -3.00 -5.74 -8.03
C ALA A 2 -2.08 -6.83 -7.42
N ARG A 3 -0.93 -6.42 -6.90
CA ARG A 3 0.08 -7.32 -6.31
C ARG A 3 0.24 -7.02 -4.83
N ILE A 4 0.54 -8.06 -4.04
CA ILE A 4 0.99 -7.88 -2.66
C ILE A 4 2.40 -7.27 -2.70
N ARG A 5 2.61 -6.18 -1.96
CA ARG A 5 3.89 -5.49 -1.85
C ARG A 5 4.18 -5.17 -0.39
N SER A 6 5.45 -5.27 -0.01
CA SER A 6 5.92 -4.81 1.30
C SER A 6 6.16 -3.30 1.28
N LEU A 7 5.92 -2.64 2.41
CA LEU A 7 6.33 -1.26 2.64
C LEU A 7 7.72 -1.23 3.27
N HIS A 8 8.61 -0.41 2.72
CA HIS A 8 9.95 -0.25 3.26
C HIS A 8 9.92 0.66 4.52
N PRO A 9 10.62 0.32 5.62
CA PRO A 9 10.61 1.10 6.87
C PRO A 9 11.17 2.52 6.73
N GLY A 10 11.99 2.77 5.70
CA GLY A 10 12.50 4.11 5.39
C GLY A 10 11.47 5.05 4.76
N GLN A 11 10.33 4.54 4.26
CA GLN A 11 9.30 5.39 3.65
C GLN A 11 8.71 6.43 4.62
N PRO A 12 8.30 6.07 5.86
CA PRO A 12 7.83 7.08 6.82
C PRO A 12 8.92 8.04 7.31
N MET A 13 10.21 7.73 7.07
CA MET A 13 11.35 8.57 7.45
C MET A 13 11.71 9.61 6.39
N ASP A 14 11.12 9.52 5.20
CA ASP A 14 11.32 10.44 4.08
C ASP A 14 10.53 11.75 4.31
N GLU A 15 11.24 12.89 4.36
CA GLU A 15 10.66 14.20 4.64
C GLU A 15 9.56 14.58 3.63
N ASP A 16 9.78 14.26 2.36
CA ASP A 16 8.81 14.47 1.29
C ASP A 16 7.50 13.71 1.56
N TYR A 17 7.61 12.47 2.05
CA TYR A 17 6.46 11.65 2.42
C TYR A 17 5.79 12.12 3.72
N MET A 18 6.56 12.63 4.69
CA MET A 18 6.02 13.17 5.94
C MET A 18 5.12 14.39 5.70
N ALA A 19 5.48 15.22 4.72
CA ALA A 19 4.76 16.44 4.36
C ALA A 19 3.39 16.18 3.71
N LEU A 20 3.16 14.97 3.18
CA LEU A 20 1.89 14.60 2.56
C LEU A 20 0.72 14.61 3.53
N SER A 21 -0.46 14.94 3.01
CA SER A 21 -1.74 14.74 3.66
C SER A 21 -1.97 13.25 3.97
N LEU A 22 -2.83 12.95 4.95
CA LEU A 22 -3.10 11.56 5.34
C LEU A 22 -3.64 10.72 4.17
N ARG A 23 -4.52 11.30 3.34
CA ARG A 23 -5.07 10.62 2.16
C ARG A 23 -4.03 10.41 1.07
N ALA A 24 -3.12 11.35 0.88
CA ALA A 24 -2.00 11.21 -0.06
C ALA A 24 -1.03 10.11 0.39
N ARG A 25 -0.75 10.01 1.70
CA ARG A 25 0.03 8.89 2.26
C ARG A 25 -0.65 7.53 2.01
N LEU A 26 -1.96 7.44 2.25
CA LEU A 26 -2.75 6.23 1.97
C LEU A 26 -2.73 5.88 0.46
N LEU A 27 -2.91 6.88 -0.41
CA LEU A 27 -2.81 6.72 -1.85
C LEU A 27 -1.45 6.14 -2.25
N THR A 28 -0.36 6.70 -1.74
CA THR A 28 1.02 6.25 -2.01
C THR A 28 1.24 4.77 -1.64
N ILE A 29 0.70 4.34 -0.50
CA ILE A 29 0.79 2.94 -0.03
C ILE A 29 0.08 2.01 -1.02
N HIS A 30 -1.17 2.30 -1.36
CA HIS A 30 -1.97 1.43 -2.23
C HIS A 30 -1.53 1.48 -3.69
N LEU A 31 -0.97 2.60 -4.15
CA LEU A 31 -0.47 2.75 -5.52
C LEU A 31 0.64 1.74 -5.84
N ARG A 32 1.44 1.34 -4.86
CA ARG A 32 2.46 0.28 -5.02
C ARG A 32 1.85 -1.06 -5.43
N CYS A 33 0.68 -1.38 -4.90
CA CYS A 33 -0.04 -2.60 -5.24
C CYS A 33 -0.62 -2.53 -6.66
N GLU A 34 -0.98 -1.33 -7.12
CA GLU A 34 -1.55 -1.08 -8.45
C GLU A 34 -0.51 -1.02 -9.56
N ALA A 35 0.71 -0.61 -9.24
CA ALA A 35 1.80 -0.51 -10.19
C ALA A 35 2.36 -1.87 -10.64
N ASP A 36 2.90 -1.92 -11.85
CA ASP A 36 3.65 -3.07 -12.35
C ASP A 36 5.05 -3.16 -11.71
N ASP A 37 5.92 -4.05 -12.20
CA ASP A 37 7.24 -4.23 -11.58
C ASP A 37 8.27 -3.16 -11.95
N HIS A 38 7.93 -2.21 -12.84
CA HIS A 38 8.68 -0.95 -12.99
C HIS A 38 8.21 0.12 -12.01
N GLY A 39 7.17 -0.15 -11.21
CA GLY A 39 6.50 0.89 -10.45
C GLY A 39 5.67 1.82 -11.32
N ALA A 40 5.42 1.45 -12.59
CA ALA A 40 4.59 2.23 -13.50
C ALA A 40 3.11 1.88 -13.33
N PHE A 41 2.23 2.85 -13.54
CA PHE A 41 0.79 2.68 -13.46
C PHE A 41 0.06 3.64 -14.41
N PRO A 42 -1.17 3.31 -14.86
CA PRO A 42 -1.98 4.24 -15.65
C PRO A 42 -2.46 5.41 -14.80
N TRP A 43 -2.29 6.65 -15.27
CA TRP A 43 -2.77 7.85 -14.59
C TRP A 43 -4.27 8.03 -14.80
N LYS A 44 -5.07 7.20 -14.11
CA LYS A 44 -6.54 7.14 -14.25
C LYS A 44 -7.22 7.36 -12.91
N PRO A 45 -7.54 8.62 -12.54
CA PRO A 45 -8.08 8.95 -11.22
C PRO A 45 -9.38 8.24 -10.88
N LEU A 46 -10.26 8.03 -11.87
CA LEU A 46 -11.51 7.29 -11.67
C LEU A 46 -11.27 5.82 -11.29
N THR A 47 -10.34 5.16 -11.99
CA THR A 47 -9.97 3.77 -11.70
C THR A 47 -9.26 3.65 -10.35
N LEU A 48 -8.33 4.56 -10.07
CA LEU A 48 -7.62 4.62 -8.79
C LEU A 48 -8.58 4.90 -7.64
N LYS A 49 -9.54 5.81 -7.80
CA LYS A 49 -10.63 6.03 -6.83
C LYS A 49 -11.36 4.73 -6.51
N ALA A 50 -11.81 4.01 -7.54
CA ALA A 50 -12.61 2.80 -7.35
C ALA A 50 -11.84 1.67 -6.63
N ARG A 51 -10.52 1.60 -6.82
CA ARG A 51 -9.67 0.56 -6.23
C ARG A 51 -9.12 0.91 -4.85
N ILE A 52 -8.69 2.16 -4.67
CA ILE A 52 -7.96 2.61 -3.48
C ILE A 52 -8.91 3.20 -2.42
N PHE A 53 -10.00 3.83 -2.86
CA PHE A 53 -11.00 4.46 -1.99
C PHE A 53 -12.40 3.87 -2.26
N PRO A 54 -12.57 2.52 -2.18
CA PRO A 54 -13.87 1.90 -2.36
C PRO A 54 -14.82 2.35 -1.24
N ALA A 55 -16.08 2.62 -1.59
CA ALA A 55 -17.13 3.13 -0.68
C ALA A 55 -16.86 4.50 0.00
N ASP A 56 -15.63 5.03 -0.07
CA ASP A 56 -15.33 6.36 0.46
C ASP A 56 -15.96 7.48 -0.38
N ASN A 57 -16.35 8.55 0.31
CA ASN A 57 -16.82 9.79 -0.30
C ASN A 57 -15.66 10.63 -0.84
N VAL A 58 -14.95 10.08 -1.84
CA VAL A 58 -13.86 10.72 -2.56
C VAL A 58 -14.20 10.72 -4.05
N SER A 59 -14.19 11.89 -4.67
CA SER A 59 -14.40 12.08 -6.11
C SER A 59 -13.12 11.82 -6.91
N SER A 60 -13.24 11.52 -8.21
CA SER A 60 -12.09 11.37 -9.11
C SER A 60 -11.23 12.63 -9.21
N SER A 61 -11.84 13.82 -9.13
CA SER A 61 -11.11 15.10 -9.11
C SER A 61 -10.30 15.29 -7.83
N GLN A 62 -10.77 14.78 -6.70
CA GLN A 62 -9.98 14.74 -5.47
C GLN A 62 -8.79 13.78 -5.59
N VAL A 63 -8.97 12.63 -6.23
CA VAL A 63 -7.84 11.71 -6.51
C VAL A 63 -6.81 12.36 -7.45
N GLU A 64 -7.23 13.11 -8.46
CA GLU A 64 -6.29 13.87 -9.31
C GLU A 64 -5.48 14.87 -8.47
N LYS A 65 -6.13 15.63 -7.56
CA LYS A 65 -5.43 16.53 -6.65
C LYS A 65 -4.43 15.82 -5.75
N LEU A 66 -4.79 14.63 -5.23
CA LEU A 66 -3.86 13.83 -4.43
C LEU A 66 -2.68 13.35 -5.29
N LEU A 67 -2.89 12.95 -6.54
CA LEU A 67 -1.78 12.58 -7.42
C LEU A 67 -0.86 13.77 -7.73
N THR A 68 -1.41 14.97 -7.93
CA THR A 68 -0.62 16.20 -8.04
C THR A 68 0.17 16.50 -6.77
N GLU A 69 -0.42 16.28 -5.59
CA GLU A 69 0.26 16.42 -4.31
C GLU A 69 1.45 15.44 -4.19
N LEU A 70 1.24 14.18 -4.60
CA LEU A 70 2.30 13.17 -4.66
C LEU A 70 3.42 13.57 -5.61
N GLU A 71 3.08 14.16 -6.75
CA GLU A 71 4.05 14.66 -7.73
C GLU A 71 4.85 15.85 -7.18
N SER A 72 4.17 16.82 -6.54
CA SER A 72 4.86 17.97 -5.90
C SER A 72 5.77 17.58 -4.75
N HIS A 73 5.49 16.46 -4.08
CA HIS A 73 6.31 15.88 -3.02
C HIS A 73 7.18 14.72 -3.52
N ASN A 74 7.52 14.68 -4.81
CA ASN A 74 8.52 13.75 -5.35
C ASN A 74 8.24 12.26 -4.97
N GLN A 75 6.99 11.86 -4.84
CA GLN A 75 6.62 10.46 -4.56
C GLN A 75 6.28 9.71 -5.86
N VAL A 76 5.78 10.44 -6.86
CA VAL A 76 5.47 9.92 -8.19
C VAL A 76 5.88 10.94 -9.26
N MET A 77 6.08 10.49 -10.48
CA MET A 77 6.29 11.36 -11.64
C MET A 77 5.28 10.99 -12.71
N SER A 78 4.58 11.97 -13.28
CA SER A 78 3.72 11.74 -14.44
C SER A 78 4.49 11.84 -15.75
N TYR A 79 4.08 11.06 -16.74
CA TYR A 79 4.66 11.09 -18.09
C TYR A 79 3.63 10.61 -19.11
N GLU A 80 3.91 10.85 -20.40
CA GLU A 80 3.01 10.46 -21.49
C GLU A 80 3.71 9.53 -22.48
N VAL A 81 2.99 8.49 -22.92
CA VAL A 81 3.41 7.60 -24.01
C VAL A 81 2.20 7.32 -24.89
N ASN A 82 2.34 7.51 -26.19
CA ASN A 82 1.27 7.27 -27.18
C ASN A 82 -0.05 8.00 -26.84
N GLY A 83 0.03 9.25 -26.38
CA GLY A 83 -1.13 10.07 -26.02
C GLY A 83 -1.89 9.61 -24.77
N LYS A 84 -1.30 8.72 -23.95
CA LYS A 84 -1.86 8.27 -22.68
C LYS A 84 -0.93 8.68 -21.54
N ARG A 85 -1.53 9.20 -20.46
CA ARG A 85 -0.80 9.58 -19.25
C ARG A 85 -0.59 8.39 -18.32
N TYR A 86 0.62 8.26 -17.82
CA TYR A 86 1.08 7.27 -16.88
C TYR A 86 1.75 7.96 -15.70
N GLY A 87 1.94 7.23 -14.62
CA GLY A 87 2.78 7.64 -13.52
C GLY A 87 3.75 6.54 -13.14
N VAL A 88 4.85 6.93 -12.49
CA VAL A 88 5.83 6.01 -11.94
C VAL A 88 6.14 6.37 -10.49
N ILE A 89 6.32 5.37 -9.64
CA ILE A 89 6.63 5.54 -8.21
C ILE A 89 8.12 5.75 -8.02
N ARG A 90 8.51 6.76 -7.23
CA ARG A 90 9.91 7.06 -6.93
C ARG A 90 10.61 5.87 -6.27
N ASN A 91 11.84 5.58 -6.71
CA ASN A 91 12.71 4.57 -6.08
C ASN A 91 12.05 3.19 -5.92
N PHE A 92 11.12 2.82 -6.80
CA PHE A 92 10.44 1.55 -6.76
C PHE A 92 11.41 0.36 -6.84
N GLY A 93 12.32 0.38 -7.81
CA GLY A 93 13.32 -0.68 -8.06
C GLY A 93 14.39 -0.82 -6.97
N LYS A 94 14.51 0.18 -6.10
CA LYS A 94 15.36 0.12 -4.91
C LYS A 94 14.83 -0.86 -3.87
N TRP A 95 13.52 -0.95 -3.73
CA TRP A 95 12.86 -1.69 -2.64
C TRP A 95 12.03 -2.87 -3.11
N GLN A 96 11.66 -2.92 -4.38
CA GLN A 96 10.86 -3.98 -4.97
C GLN A 96 11.70 -4.70 -6.03
N ARG A 97 12.12 -5.93 -5.74
CA ARG A 97 12.85 -6.79 -6.70
C ARG A 97 12.22 -8.19 -6.75
N PRO A 98 11.07 -8.35 -7.42
CA PRO A 98 10.45 -9.65 -7.61
C PRO A 98 11.35 -10.57 -8.44
N GLN A 99 11.35 -11.87 -8.12
CA GLN A 99 12.13 -12.87 -8.87
C GLN A 99 11.66 -13.06 -10.32
N LYS A 100 10.36 -12.83 -10.58
CA LYS A 100 9.74 -12.95 -11.90
C LYS A 100 8.99 -11.66 -12.21
N PRO A 101 9.69 -10.60 -12.66
CA PRO A 101 9.07 -9.33 -12.90
C PRO A 101 8.15 -9.38 -14.14
N SER A 102 7.14 -8.52 -14.14
CA SER A 102 6.20 -8.30 -15.23
C SER A 102 6.07 -6.81 -15.48
N TYR A 103 6.32 -6.44 -16.72
CA TYR A 103 6.38 -5.06 -17.18
C TYR A 103 5.30 -4.87 -18.23
N ILE A 104 4.21 -4.22 -17.83
CA ILE A 104 2.97 -4.17 -18.61
C ILE A 104 2.76 -2.76 -19.16
N HIS A 105 3.23 -1.74 -18.43
CA HIS A 105 3.02 -0.36 -18.78
C HIS A 105 4.24 0.20 -19.53
N PRO A 106 4.03 0.96 -20.63
CA PRO A 106 5.12 1.64 -21.30
C PRO A 106 5.74 2.67 -20.35
N ILE A 107 7.06 2.83 -20.42
CA ILE A 107 7.83 3.71 -19.55
C ILE A 107 8.90 4.43 -20.37
N THR A 108 9.18 5.69 -20.02
CA THR A 108 10.24 6.50 -20.66
C THR A 108 11.57 6.31 -19.94
N SER A 109 12.68 6.65 -20.61
CA SER A 109 14.03 6.61 -20.01
C SER A 109 14.11 7.38 -18.70
N ASP A 110 13.54 8.59 -18.65
CA ASP A 110 13.54 9.43 -17.44
C ASP A 110 12.74 8.77 -16.30
N ALA A 111 11.61 8.14 -16.62
CA ALA A 111 10.77 7.45 -15.65
C ALA A 111 11.46 6.20 -15.06
N ILE A 112 12.30 5.52 -15.84
CA ILE A 112 13.10 4.38 -15.38
C ILE A 112 14.13 4.83 -14.34
N VAL A 113 14.85 5.92 -14.63
CA VAL A 113 15.82 6.51 -13.70
C VAL A 113 15.12 6.97 -12.42
N TYR A 114 13.97 7.63 -12.56
CA TYR A 114 13.16 8.08 -11.43
C TYR A 114 12.68 6.93 -10.52
N ALA A 115 12.32 5.79 -11.13
CA ALA A 115 11.97 4.58 -10.42
C ALA A 115 13.16 3.88 -9.73
N GLY A 116 14.39 4.37 -9.93
CA GLY A 116 15.60 3.81 -9.33
C GLY A 116 16.09 2.53 -10.03
N PHE A 117 15.82 2.39 -11.33
CA PHE A 117 16.38 1.35 -12.18
C PHE A 117 17.51 1.91 -13.06
N ASN A 118 18.40 1.04 -13.54
CA ASN A 118 19.39 1.41 -14.54
C ASN A 118 18.75 1.30 -15.95
N PRO A 119 18.78 2.36 -16.78
CA PRO A 119 18.20 2.34 -18.13
C PRO A 119 18.76 1.25 -19.05
N GLN A 120 19.98 0.76 -18.79
CA GLN A 120 20.61 -0.27 -19.63
C GLN A 120 20.07 -1.67 -19.36
N ASP A 121 19.44 -1.93 -18.20
CA ASP A 121 18.92 -3.25 -17.85
C ASP A 121 17.63 -3.61 -18.61
N GLN A 122 17.12 -2.71 -19.47
CA GLN A 122 15.85 -2.90 -20.18
C GLN A 122 15.96 -3.43 -21.62
N GLN A 123 17.17 -3.56 -22.19
CA GLN A 123 17.32 -3.96 -23.60
C GLN A 123 17.08 -5.47 -23.85
N ASP A 124 17.01 -6.31 -22.82
CA ASP A 124 17.02 -7.77 -22.99
C ASP A 124 15.63 -8.45 -22.97
N HIS A 125 14.53 -7.69 -22.87
CA HIS A 125 13.20 -8.29 -22.65
C HIS A 125 12.15 -7.99 -23.72
N SER A 126 12.49 -7.29 -24.80
CA SER A 126 11.58 -7.05 -25.93
C SER A 126 11.64 -8.09 -27.07
N ASN A 127 12.49 -9.12 -26.98
CA ASN A 127 12.53 -10.21 -27.97
C ASN A 127 12.03 -11.53 -27.38
N ALA A 128 10.72 -11.61 -27.19
CA ALA A 128 10.02 -12.89 -27.03
C ALA A 128 8.88 -12.99 -28.06
N ASP A 129 9.22 -12.80 -29.34
CA ASP A 129 8.44 -13.34 -30.46
C ASP A 129 9.32 -13.42 -31.71
N SER A 130 9.96 -14.57 -31.91
CA SER A 130 10.37 -15.12 -33.21
C SER A 130 11.05 -16.46 -32.92
N GLY A 131 10.29 -17.54 -33.06
CA GLY A 131 10.80 -18.89 -32.92
C GLY A 131 11.86 -19.21 -33.96
N LEU A 132 13.01 -19.68 -33.50
CA LEU A 132 13.87 -20.61 -34.22
C LEU A 132 14.51 -21.54 -33.18
N VAL A 133 14.17 -22.82 -33.29
CA VAL A 133 14.83 -23.92 -32.57
C VAL A 133 16.12 -24.23 -33.31
N PRO A 134 17.26 -24.34 -32.62
CA PRO A 134 18.26 -25.32 -33.02
C PRO A 134 18.42 -26.38 -31.94
N ASP A 135 17.94 -27.55 -32.29
CA ASP A 135 18.40 -28.85 -31.82
C ASP A 135 19.93 -28.91 -31.87
N HIS A 136 20.61 -29.37 -30.80
CA HIS A 136 21.80 -30.21 -30.84
C HIS A 136 22.13 -30.70 -29.41
N SER A 137 21.81 -31.97 -29.22
CA SER A 137 22.38 -32.86 -28.20
C SER A 137 23.90 -32.94 -28.33
N HIS A 138 24.64 -32.93 -27.22
CA HIS A 138 25.80 -33.80 -26.95
C HIS A 138 26.24 -33.72 -25.47
N THR A 139 25.96 -34.82 -24.78
CA THR A 139 26.64 -35.50 -23.66
C THR A 139 28.10 -35.11 -23.39
N ASN A 140 28.60 -34.96 -22.14
CA ASN A 140 28.72 -35.99 -21.09
C ASN A 140 29.10 -35.39 -19.71
N PRO A 141 29.00 -36.19 -18.61
CA PRO A 141 28.88 -35.70 -17.23
C PRO A 141 30.22 -35.62 -16.48
N ILE A 142 30.29 -34.77 -15.45
CA ILE A 142 31.31 -34.84 -14.39
C ILE A 142 30.65 -35.37 -13.12
N SER A 143 31.10 -36.54 -12.68
CA SER A 143 30.80 -37.16 -11.40
C SER A 143 31.81 -36.68 -10.36
N VAL A 144 31.33 -36.16 -9.22
CA VAL A 144 32.11 -36.12 -7.97
C VAL A 144 31.16 -36.44 -6.81
N GLN A 145 31.24 -37.71 -6.38
CA GLN A 145 30.94 -38.23 -5.04
C GLN A 145 32.03 -37.68 -4.08
N ASP A 146 31.86 -37.37 -2.79
CA ASP A 146 30.88 -37.70 -1.75
C ASP A 146 31.28 -36.95 -0.44
N HIS A 147 30.39 -36.99 0.55
CA HIS A 147 30.59 -36.88 2.01
C HIS A 147 30.69 -35.50 2.66
N SER A 148 29.58 -35.06 3.28
CA SER A 148 29.51 -35.04 4.75
C SER A 148 28.11 -34.68 5.24
N ASP A 149 27.52 -35.63 5.96
CA ASP A 149 26.36 -35.54 6.84
C ASP A 149 26.34 -34.28 7.71
N ILE A 150 25.32 -33.43 7.55
CA ILE A 150 24.79 -32.61 8.64
C ILE A 150 23.27 -32.72 8.57
N GLY A 151 22.74 -33.71 9.29
CA GLY A 151 21.29 -33.86 9.49
C GLY A 151 20.67 -32.63 10.15
N PRO A 152 19.36 -32.39 9.97
CA PRO A 152 18.69 -31.25 10.57
C PRO A 152 18.65 -31.39 12.09
N ILE A 153 19.11 -30.35 12.79
CA ILE A 153 18.95 -30.21 14.24
C ILE A 153 17.44 -30.12 14.53
N PRO A 154 16.85 -31.00 15.38
CA PRO A 154 15.47 -30.83 15.80
C PRO A 154 15.39 -29.65 16.77
N VAL A 155 14.75 -28.56 16.35
CA VAL A 155 14.34 -27.47 17.24
C VAL A 155 13.17 -28.00 18.07
N GLN A 156 13.41 -28.29 19.34
CA GLN A 156 12.33 -28.61 20.28
C GLN A 156 11.54 -27.34 20.57
N TYR A 157 10.31 -27.26 20.04
CA TYR A 157 9.30 -26.34 20.56
C TYR A 157 8.86 -26.86 21.93
N GLN A 158 9.30 -26.21 23.00
CA GLN A 158 8.63 -26.34 24.29
C GLN A 158 7.30 -25.59 24.19
N SER A 159 6.23 -26.33 23.95
CA SER A 159 4.88 -25.87 24.16
C SER A 159 4.62 -25.77 25.66
N ASP A 160 4.84 -24.58 26.24
CA ASP A 160 4.29 -24.21 27.54
C ASP A 160 2.77 -24.04 27.42
N THR A 161 2.05 -25.13 27.18
CA THR A 161 0.61 -25.23 27.44
C THR A 161 0.44 -25.63 28.89
N GLY A 162 0.62 -24.66 29.78
CA GLY A 162 0.00 -24.74 31.11
C GLY A 162 -1.53 -24.68 30.97
N PRO A 163 -2.30 -25.43 31.78
CA PRO A 163 -3.75 -25.39 31.71
C PRO A 163 -4.26 -24.00 32.09
N ILE A 164 -5.01 -23.37 31.19
CA ILE A 164 -5.81 -22.18 31.51
C ILE A 164 -6.87 -22.62 32.54
N PRO A 165 -7.01 -21.97 33.70
CA PRO A 165 -8.11 -22.26 34.61
C PRO A 165 -9.43 -21.87 33.93
N VAL A 166 -10.26 -22.87 33.64
CA VAL A 166 -11.65 -22.69 33.23
C VAL A 166 -12.40 -22.14 34.44
N LEU A 167 -12.78 -20.86 34.40
CA LEU A 167 -13.71 -20.29 35.36
C LEU A 167 -15.11 -20.78 35.00
N GLU A 168 -15.62 -21.79 35.71
CA GLU A 168 -17.02 -22.19 35.65
C GLU A 168 -17.91 -20.98 35.93
N ARG A 169 -18.58 -20.48 34.90
CA ARG A 169 -19.75 -19.62 35.07
C ARG A 169 -20.96 -20.52 34.97
N SER A 170 -21.57 -20.79 36.11
CA SER A 170 -22.92 -21.30 36.20
C SER A 170 -23.88 -20.24 35.66
N ASP A 171 -24.51 -20.57 34.53
CA ASP A 171 -25.62 -19.82 33.98
C ASP A 171 -26.84 -19.96 34.88
N THR A 172 -27.29 -18.84 35.46
CA THR A 172 -28.70 -18.62 35.75
C THR A 172 -29.11 -17.22 35.30
N GLY A 173 -29.59 -17.15 34.05
CA GLY A 173 -30.84 -16.50 33.72
C GLY A 173 -30.92 -14.96 33.75
N SER A 174 -31.27 -14.44 32.57
CA SER A 174 -32.16 -13.29 32.35
C SER A 174 -31.50 -11.90 32.18
N GLY A 175 -31.82 -11.26 31.05
CA GLY A 175 -31.74 -9.81 30.91
C GLY A 175 -30.70 -9.30 29.91
N ILE A 176 -31.03 -9.38 28.62
CA ILE A 176 -30.47 -8.47 27.60
C ILE A 176 -30.71 -7.01 28.02
N SER A 177 -29.63 -6.28 28.34
CA SER A 177 -29.66 -4.82 28.35
C SER A 177 -28.36 -4.25 27.77
N PHE A 178 -28.52 -3.39 26.77
CA PHE A 178 -27.45 -2.64 26.12
C PHE A 178 -26.91 -1.58 27.09
N GLN A 179 -25.66 -1.70 27.55
CA GLN A 179 -25.01 -0.66 28.34
C GLN A 179 -24.18 0.27 27.45
N ARG A 180 -24.81 1.40 27.11
CA ARG A 180 -24.22 2.64 26.59
C ARG A 180 -23.13 3.14 27.55
N CYS A 181 -21.89 3.27 27.07
CA CYS A 181 -20.84 3.98 27.81
C CYS A 181 -21.16 5.48 27.82
N LEU A 182 -21.52 6.02 28.99
CA LEU A 182 -21.54 7.46 29.24
C LEU A 182 -20.36 7.84 30.13
N VAL A 183 -19.52 8.73 29.60
CA VAL A 183 -18.48 9.47 30.32
C VAL A 183 -19.17 10.40 31.30
N GLY A 184 -18.99 10.15 32.60
CA GLY A 184 -19.54 10.96 33.68
C GLY A 184 -18.50 11.89 34.29
N GLY A 185 -18.41 13.12 33.80
CA GLY A 185 -17.86 14.25 34.53
C GLY A 185 -18.92 14.81 35.49
N ARG A 186 -18.55 15.09 36.74
CA ARG A 186 -19.45 15.65 37.76
C ARG A 186 -18.83 16.95 38.31
N ARG A 187 -19.41 18.10 37.96
CA ARG A 187 -19.30 19.37 38.71
C ARG A 187 -20.70 19.85 39.06
N LYS A 188 -20.81 20.39 40.27
CA LYS A 188 -22.03 20.69 41.03
C LYS A 188 -22.83 21.85 40.43
N GLU A 189 -24.12 21.80 40.72
CA GLU A 189 -25.20 22.81 40.64
C GLU A 189 -24.73 24.16 41.25
N GLU A 190 -25.31 25.34 41.00
CA GLU A 190 -26.73 25.70 41.01
C GLU A 190 -26.87 27.23 40.70
N GLN A 191 -28.11 27.68 40.48
CA GLN A 191 -28.66 29.05 40.64
C GLN A 191 -28.84 29.96 39.40
N ASP A 192 -30.09 29.94 38.91
CA ASP A 192 -31.08 31.04 38.94
C ASP A 192 -30.73 32.39 38.28
N ASN A 193 -31.41 32.72 37.17
CA ASN A 193 -32.13 33.99 37.03
C ASN A 193 -32.92 34.12 35.70
N GLN A 194 -34.08 34.79 35.82
CA GLN A 194 -35.07 35.08 34.77
C GLN A 194 -34.57 35.99 33.62
N HIS A 195 -35.11 35.81 32.40
CA HIS A 195 -36.06 36.71 31.66
C HIS A 195 -36.08 36.42 30.12
N PRO A 196 -37.21 36.63 29.40
CA PRO A 196 -37.41 36.24 28.00
C PRO A 196 -36.79 37.19 26.95
N PRO A 197 -36.67 36.76 25.67
CA PRO A 197 -35.86 37.45 24.65
C PRO A 197 -36.48 38.76 24.14
N ILE A 198 -35.61 39.77 23.97
CA ILE A 198 -35.88 41.06 23.35
C ILE A 198 -35.86 40.91 21.83
N VAL A 199 -36.94 41.36 21.18
CA VAL A 199 -37.10 41.47 19.72
C VAL A 199 -36.37 42.73 19.21
N PRO A 200 -35.61 42.68 18.11
CA PRO A 200 -35.02 43.88 17.52
C PRO A 200 -36.05 44.67 16.67
N PRO A 201 -36.10 46.01 16.76
CA PRO A 201 -36.90 46.80 15.82
C PRO A 201 -36.20 46.99 14.48
N ARG A 202 -37.04 47.02 13.44
CA ARG A 202 -36.73 47.30 12.04
C ARG A 202 -36.35 48.78 11.83
N GLY A 203 -35.48 49.01 10.84
CA GLY A 203 -35.61 50.13 9.90
C GLY A 203 -34.90 51.43 10.27
N GLY A 204 -34.05 51.87 9.34
CA GLY A 204 -33.34 53.15 9.32
C GLY A 204 -32.26 53.09 8.24
#